data_AF-A0A9Q5B6K1-F1
#
_entry.id   AF-A0A9Q5B6K1-F1
#
_cell.length_a   1.000
_cell.length_b   1.000
_cell.length_c   1.000
_cell.angle_alpha   90.00
_cell.angle_beta   90.00
_cell.angle_gamma   90.00
#
_symmetry.space_group_name_H-M   'P 1'
#
loop_
_entity.id
_entity.type
_entity.pdbx_description
1 polymer ?
#
loop_
_entity_poly.entity_id
_entity_poly.type
_entity_poly.pdbx_seq_one_letter_code
_entity_poly.pdbx_strand_id
1 'polypeptide(L)' 'MPLTKPNQQLHQELKDLGTGLDEAAEEVLRITKDCRGVDATAVLMLIARLYKDGDRIAALADEVRDGKVTRAKPE' A
#
# COMPACT_ATOMS: atom_id res chain seq x y z
N MET A 1 25.10 -2.22 -2.26
CA MET A 1 25.58 -1.81 -0.93
C MET A 1 24.59 -2.33 0.10
N PRO A 2 25.03 -2.84 1.26
CA PRO A 2 24.10 -3.23 2.31
C PRO A 2 23.32 -1.99 2.77
N LEU A 3 21.99 -2.10 2.84
CA LEU A 3 21.12 -1.04 3.34
C LEU A 3 21.54 -0.67 4.77
N THR A 4 21.64 0.63 5.07
CA THR A 4 21.80 1.08 6.45
C THR A 4 20.59 0.62 7.27
N LYS A 5 20.76 0.35 8.57
CA LYS A 5 19.65 -0.05 9.47
C LYS A 5 18.36 0.76 9.29
N PRO A 6 18.39 2.11 9.14
CA PRO A 6 17.20 2.92 8.89
C PRO A 6 16.49 2.58 7.57
N ASN A 7 17.25 2.31 6.50
CA ASN A 7 16.65 1.95 5.21
C ASN A 7 16.04 0.54 5.23
N GLN A 8 16.59 -0.37 6.04
CA GLN A 8 15.99 -1.69 6.25
C GLN A 8 14.67 -1.59 7.03
N GLN A 9 14.64 -0.77 8.09
CA GLN A 9 13.43 -0.50 8.86
C GLN A 9 12.35 0.16 8.00
N LEU A 10 12.71 1.19 7.23
CA LEU A 10 11.78 1.86 6.32
C LEU A 10 11.24 0.91 5.22
N HIS A 11 12.10 0.05 4.66
CA HIS A 11 11.65 -0.97 3.70
C HIS A 11 10.62 -1.93 4.32
N GLN A 12 10.86 -2.36 5.56
CA GLN A 12 9.97 -3.27 6.26
C GLN A 12 8.64 -2.60 6.62
N GLU A 13 8.68 -1.38 7.17
CA GLU A 13 7.47 -0.61 7.49
C GLU A 13 6.60 -0.36 6.26
N LEU A 14 7.22 -0.06 5.11
CA LEU A 14 6.47 0.06 3.85
C LEU A 14 5.79 -1.26 3.48
N LYS A 15 6.48 -2.40 3.56
CA LYS A 15 5.85 -3.71 3.29
C LYS A 15 4.71 -4.03 4.24
N ASP A 16 4.88 -3.74 5.53
CA ASP A 16 3.86 -4.00 6.55
C ASP A 16 2.61 -3.13 6.28
N LEU A 17 2.80 -1.87 5.91
CA LEU A 17 1.71 -0.97 5.51
C LEU A 17 0.99 -1.43 4.25
N GLY A 18 1.72 -1.89 3.23
CA GLY A 18 1.12 -2.42 2.01
C GLY A 18 0.27 -3.66 2.29
N THR A 19 0.79 -4.59 3.09
CA THR A 19 0.07 -5.80 3.49
C THR A 19 -1.20 -5.47 4.28
N GLY A 20 -1.11 -4.55 5.24
CA GLY A 20 -2.28 -4.11 6.01
C GLY A 20 -3.34 -3.40 5.16
N LEU A 21 -2.93 -2.70 4.09
CA LEU A 21 -3.85 -2.09 3.13
C LEU A 21 -4.61 -3.15 2.31
N ASP A 22 -3.92 -4.20 1.88
CA ASP A 22 -4.53 -5.31 1.14
C ASP A 22 -5.53 -6.09 2.00
N GLU A 23 -5.15 -6.39 3.25
CA GLU A 23 -6.05 -7.05 4.23
C GLU A 23 -7.30 -6.21 4.50
N ALA A 24 -7.14 -4.90 4.69
CA ALA A 24 -8.26 -3.98 4.88
C ALA A 24 -9.18 -3.92 3.64
N ALA A 25 -8.59 -3.93 2.42
CA ALA A 25 -9.35 -3.94 1.18
C ALA A 25 -10.17 -5.23 1.02
N GLU A 26 -9.58 -6.38 1.36
CA GLU A 26 -10.27 -7.68 1.33
C GLU A 26 -11.41 -7.76 2.36
N GLU A 27 -11.20 -7.22 3.57
CA GLU A 27 -12.25 -7.18 4.59
C GLU A 27 -13.41 -6.26 4.17
N VAL A 28 -13.12 -5.12 3.57
CA VAL A 28 -14.14 -4.22 3.02
C VAL A 28 -14.90 -4.89 1.87
N LEU A 29 -14.22 -5.64 1.00
CA LEU A 29 -14.86 -6.44 -0.06
C LEU A 29 -15.81 -7.50 0.53
N ARG A 30 -15.39 -8.17 1.61
CA ARG A 30 -16.20 -9.18 2.31
C ARG A 30 -17.45 -8.57 2.91
N ILE A 31 -17.34 -7.40 3.57
CA ILE A 31 -18.48 -6.70 4.19
C ILE A 31 -19.48 -6.24 3.12
N THR A 32 -18.99 -5.82 1.96
CA THR A 32 -19.83 -5.24 0.91
C THR A 32 -20.40 -6.21 -0.10
N LYS A 33 -20.03 -7.49 -0.03
CA LYS A 33 -20.61 -8.57 -0.83
C LYS A 33 -22.13 -8.66 -0.74
N ASP A 34 -22.70 -8.27 0.41
CA ASP A 34 -24.14 -8.30 0.66
C ASP A 34 -24.83 -6.92 0.48
N CYS A 35 -24.06 -5.85 0.18
CA CYS A 35 -24.60 -4.53 -0.11
C CYS A 35 -25.27 -4.48 -1.49
N ARG A 36 -26.40 -3.77 -1.62
CA ARG A 36 -27.08 -3.52 -2.90
C ARG A 36 -27.20 -2.01 -3.17
N GLY A 37 -27.05 -1.62 -4.42
CA GLY A 37 -27.20 -0.22 -4.86
C GLY A 37 -25.88 0.53 -5.00
N VAL A 38 -25.95 1.86 -5.09
CA VAL A 38 -24.81 2.77 -5.37
C VAL A 38 -23.65 2.58 -4.39
N ASP A 39 -23.94 2.18 -3.15
CA ASP A 39 -22.93 1.95 -2.11
C ASP A 39 -21.96 0.80 -2.44
N ALA A 40 -22.42 -0.25 -3.12
CA ALA A 40 -21.54 -1.35 -3.53
C ALA A 40 -20.52 -0.90 -4.59
N THR A 41 -20.91 0.00 -5.50
CA THR A 41 -19.99 0.54 -6.52
C THR A 41 -18.97 1.50 -5.91
N ALA A 42 -19.41 2.37 -5.00
CA ALA A 42 -18.52 3.29 -4.28
C ALA A 42 -17.46 2.52 -3.48
N VAL A 43 -17.85 1.40 -2.87
CA VAL A 43 -16.93 0.58 -2.09
C VAL A 43 -15.96 -0.21 -2.99
N LEU A 44 -16.42 -0.76 -4.12
CA LEU A 44 -15.51 -1.38 -5.09
C LEU A 44 -14.46 -0.39 -5.64
N MET A 45 -14.82 0.87 -5.84
CA MET A 45 -13.86 1.92 -6.23
C MET A 45 -12.85 2.24 -5.12
N LEU A 46 -13.28 2.24 -3.85
CA LEU A 46 -12.38 2.40 -2.71
C LEU A 46 -11.40 1.22 -2.60
N ILE A 47 -11.87 -0.01 -2.76
CA ILE A 47 -11.04 -1.23 -2.77
C ILE A 47 -9.99 -1.17 -3.89
N ALA A 48 -10.40 -0.80 -5.11
CA ALA A 48 -9.47 -0.65 -6.24
C ALA A 48 -8.39 0.42 -5.97
N ARG A 49 -8.73 1.49 -5.24
CA ARG A 49 -7.75 2.50 -4.82
C ARG A 49 -6.79 1.96 -3.77
N LEU A 50 -7.28 1.17 -2.81
CA LEU A 50 -6.42 0.56 -1.79
C LEU A 50 -5.37 -0.36 -2.40
N TYR A 51 -5.76 -1.25 -3.33
CA TYR A 51 -4.80 -2.09 -4.06
C TYR A 51 -3.75 -1.26 -4.81
N LYS A 52 -4.18 -0.19 -5.50
CA LYS A 52 -3.27 0.71 -6.21
C LYS A 52 -2.28 1.41 -5.28
N ASP A 53 -2.73 1.81 -4.10
CA ASP A 53 -1.88 2.41 -3.09
C ASP A 53 -0.91 1.37 -2.49
N GLY A 54 -1.35 0.13 -2.29
CA GLY A 54 -0.52 -1.02 -1.91
C GLY A 54 0.61 -1.30 -2.91
N ASP A 55 0.29 -1.40 -4.20
CA ASP A 55 1.28 -1.56 -5.27
C ASP A 55 2.32 -0.42 -5.27
N ARG A 56 1.87 0.82 -5.02
CA ARG A 56 2.74 1.98 -4.96
C ARG A 56 3.66 1.96 -3.75
N ILE A 57 3.18 1.44 -2.61
CA ILE A 57 3.98 1.23 -1.40
C ILE A 57 5.03 0.14 -1.64
N ALA A 58 4.68 -0.96 -2.32
CA ALA A 58 5.64 -2.00 -2.69
C ALA A 58 6.75 -1.46 -3.61
N ALA A 59 6.40 -0.65 -4.62
CA ALA A 59 7.37 0.00 -5.49
C ALA A 59 8.30 0.95 -4.70
N LEU A 60 7.76 1.69 -3.72
CA LEU A 60 8.55 2.54 -2.83
C LEU A 60 9.51 1.73 -1.95
N ALA A 61 9.06 0.59 -1.44
CA ALA A 61 9.91 -0.30 -0.67
C ALA A 61 11.09 -0.78 -1.53
N ASP A 62 10.83 -1.16 -2.79
CA ASP A 62 11.89 -1.57 -3.72
C ASP A 62 12.87 -0.44 -4.07
N GLU A 63 12.40 0.80 -4.25
CA GLU A 63 13.26 1.98 -4.43
C GLU A 63 14.20 2.20 -3.22
N VAL A 64 13.66 2.06 -2.01
CA VAL A 64 14.44 2.15 -0.76
C VAL A 64 15.47 1.03 -0.69
N ARG A 65 15.09 -0.21 -1.02
CA ARG A 65 15.98 -1.38 -1.02
C ARG A 65 17.13 -1.22 -2.00
N ASP A 66 16.86 -0.70 -3.18
CA ASP A 66 17.84 -0.49 -4.23
C ASP A 66 18.74 0.74 -3.97
N GLY A 67 18.45 1.54 -2.93
CA GLY A 67 19.16 2.79 -2.63
C GLY A 67 18.96 3.86 -3.70
N LYS A 68 17.91 3.73 -4.53
CA LYS A 68 17.57 4.63 -5.65
C LYS A 68 16.48 5.62 -5.26
N VAL A 69 16.49 6.08 -4.00
CA VAL A 69 15.50 7.06 -3.53
C VAL A 69 15.80 8.40 -4.22
N THR A 70 15.10 8.68 -5.31
CA THR A 70 15.26 9.91 -6.12
C THR A 70 14.35 11.05 -5.63
N ARG A 71 13.46 10.78 -4.67
CA ARG A 71 12.56 11.78 -4.10
C ARG A 71 13.34 12.72 -3.18
N ALA A 72 13.55 13.95 -3.66
CA ALA A 72 14.08 15.04 -2.85
C ALA A 72 13.17 15.26 -1.63
N LYS A 73 13.79 15.69 -0.54
CA LYS A 73 13.12 15.98 0.74
C LYS A 73 11.92 16.91 0.50
N PRO A 74 10.71 16.59 0.99
CA PRO A 74 9.65 17.60 1.07
C PRO A 74 10.16 18.73 1.97
N GLU A 75 10.08 19.96 1.47
CA GLU A 75 10.36 21.18 2.24
C GLU A 75 9.40 21.33 3.43
#